data_AF-A0A9D7UJE7-F1
#
_entry.id   AF-A0A9D7UJE7-F1
#
_cell.length_a   1.000
_cell.length_b   1.000
_cell.length_c   1.000
_cell.angle_alpha   90.00
_cell.angle_beta   90.00
_cell.angle_gamma   90.00
#
_symmetry.space_group_name_H-M   'P 1'
#
loop_
_entity.id
_entity.type
_entity.pdbx_description
1 polymer ?
#
loop_
_entity_poly.entity_id
_entity_poly.type
_entity_poly.pdbx_seq_one_letter_code
_entity_poly.pdbx_strand_id
1 'polypeptide(L)'
;MHPNREEILIGRVTDGEASPSDWQELESLAAIDATVWTRLAAAQRRHAELERAVDDALTIAELVEAPEFLADSGVRLSMRWRSYAGWAAAAAVALAWAGASRFNIASGPVGGQMSTLAPVSLMNPDELMNRYLDEGKREGRVLAELPMVMVESRPLADGQGSDVIYLRQVLERVRVQDVYRMGEDDLGRPTPLPVAPRIQPANPDPI
;
A
#
# COMPACT_ATOMS: atom_id res chain seq x y z
N MET A 1 6.71 6.97 24.40
CA MET A 1 7.39 5.83 25.05
C MET A 1 8.53 5.45 24.14
N HIS A 2 9.78 5.74 24.53
CA HIS A 2 10.92 5.42 23.68
C HIS A 2 11.18 3.90 23.75
N PRO A 3 11.42 3.21 22.61
CA PRO A 3 11.78 1.81 22.62
C PRO A 3 13.03 1.61 23.48
N ASN A 4 13.03 0.56 24.30
CA ASN A 4 14.16 0.27 25.17
C ASN A 4 15.38 -0.09 24.30
N ARG A 5 16.57 0.42 24.63
CA ARG A 5 17.80 0.20 23.84
C ARG A 5 18.06 -1.30 23.61
N GLU A 6 17.75 -2.10 24.60
CA GLU A 6 17.82 -3.56 24.55
C GLU A 6 16.94 -4.17 23.44
N GLU A 7 15.70 -3.70 23.28
CA GLU A 7 14.78 -4.21 22.25
C GLU A 7 15.28 -3.89 20.85
N ILE A 8 15.91 -2.73 20.66
CA ILE A 8 16.54 -2.34 19.39
C ILE A 8 17.70 -3.30 19.06
N LEU A 9 18.56 -3.62 20.04
CA LEU A 9 19.68 -4.54 19.84
C LEU A 9 19.18 -5.96 19.54
N ILE A 10 18.17 -6.45 20.27
CA ILE A 10 17.55 -7.76 20.01
C ILE A 10 16.94 -7.81 18.60
N GLY A 11 16.25 -6.75 18.17
CA GLY A 11 15.71 -6.64 16.81
C GLY A 11 16.81 -6.76 15.76
N ARG A 12 17.86 -5.93 15.84
CA ARG A 12 18.97 -5.94 14.88
C ARG A 12 19.72 -7.28 14.85
N VAL A 13 19.89 -7.95 15.98
CA VAL A 13 20.49 -9.30 16.01
C VAL A 13 19.56 -10.32 15.35
N THR A 14 18.26 -10.24 15.60
CA THR A 14 17.27 -11.15 15.01
C THR A 14 17.18 -10.99 13.49
N ASP A 15 17.28 -9.75 13.00
CA ASP A 15 17.24 -9.42 11.56
C ASP A 15 18.58 -9.64 10.84
N GLY A 16 19.64 -10.02 11.56
CA GLY A 16 20.99 -10.24 10.98
C GLY A 16 21.76 -8.95 10.66
N GLU A 17 21.31 -7.79 11.15
CA GLU A 17 21.90 -6.46 10.92
C GLU A 17 22.82 -5.98 12.07
N ALA A 18 23.01 -6.80 13.09
CA ALA A 18 23.85 -6.46 14.23
C ALA A 18 25.34 -6.42 13.86
N SER A 19 25.99 -5.29 14.19
CA SER A 19 27.43 -5.14 14.07
C SER A 19 28.16 -5.79 15.25
N PRO A 20 29.50 -5.96 15.20
CA PRO A 20 30.26 -6.43 16.35
C PRO A 20 30.11 -5.56 17.60
N SER A 21 29.89 -4.24 17.46
CA SER A 21 29.67 -3.37 18.63
C SER A 21 28.29 -3.59 19.25
N ASP A 22 27.27 -3.91 18.45
CA ASP A 22 25.93 -4.22 18.97
C ASP A 22 25.93 -5.51 19.79
N TRP A 23 26.72 -6.51 19.35
CA TRP A 23 26.93 -7.75 20.10
C TRP A 23 27.60 -7.50 21.45
N GLN A 24 28.67 -6.70 21.49
CA GLN A 24 29.35 -6.34 22.74
C GLN A 24 28.41 -5.58 23.70
N GLU A 25 27.60 -4.67 23.17
CA GLU A 25 26.63 -3.92 23.96
C GLU A 25 25.56 -4.87 24.54
N LEU A 26 25.02 -5.79 23.74
CA LEU A 26 24.06 -6.79 24.20
C LEU A 26 24.66 -7.73 25.26
N GLU A 27 25.90 -8.17 25.08
CA GLU A 27 26.64 -8.97 26.07
C GLU A 27 26.81 -8.20 27.40
N SER A 28 27.11 -6.91 27.33
CA SER A 28 27.25 -6.06 28.52
C SER A 28 25.94 -5.92 29.30
N LEU A 29 24.81 -5.80 28.57
CA LEU A 29 23.48 -5.79 29.18
C LEU A 29 23.15 -7.16 29.79
N ALA A 30 23.48 -8.24 29.10
CA ALA A 30 23.19 -9.58 29.56
C ALA A 30 24.07 -10.03 30.74
N ALA A 31 25.25 -9.44 30.90
CA ALA A 31 26.08 -9.63 32.09
C ALA A 31 25.42 -9.05 33.36
N ILE A 32 24.58 -8.03 33.20
CA ILE A 32 23.79 -7.43 34.29
C ILE A 32 22.47 -8.18 34.46
N ASP A 33 21.82 -8.56 33.36
CA ASP A 33 20.53 -9.25 33.34
C ASP A 33 20.52 -10.44 32.37
N ALA A 34 20.58 -11.65 32.93
CA ALA A 34 20.55 -12.89 32.14
C ALA A 34 19.22 -13.11 31.37
N THR A 35 18.13 -12.41 31.70
CA THR A 35 16.85 -12.55 30.99
C THR A 35 16.91 -11.99 29.56
N VAL A 36 17.88 -11.13 29.25
CA VAL A 36 18.16 -10.63 27.89
C VAL A 36 18.37 -11.79 26.92
N TRP A 37 19.16 -12.80 27.30
CA TRP A 37 19.38 -13.99 26.46
C TRP A 37 18.11 -14.81 26.25
N THR A 38 17.25 -14.89 27.27
CA THR A 38 15.96 -15.58 27.16
C THR A 38 15.04 -14.86 26.16
N ARG A 39 15.04 -13.52 26.18
CA ARG A 39 14.27 -12.69 25.24
C ARG A 39 14.82 -12.78 23.82
N LEU A 40 16.14 -12.75 23.63
CA LEU A 40 16.77 -12.97 22.33
C LEU A 40 16.41 -14.35 21.74
N ALA A 41 16.56 -15.42 22.55
CA ALA A 41 16.20 -16.76 22.10
C ALA A 41 14.71 -16.89 21.75
N ALA A 42 13.82 -16.21 22.50
CA ALA A 42 12.40 -16.17 22.17
C ALA A 42 12.12 -15.41 20.86
N ALA A 43 12.81 -14.28 20.62
CA ALA A 43 12.70 -13.53 19.38
C ALA A 43 13.16 -14.36 18.17
N GLN A 44 14.32 -15.02 18.27
CA GLN A 44 14.84 -15.90 17.21
C GLN A 44 13.92 -17.08 16.91
N ARG A 45 13.31 -17.71 17.94
CA ARG A 45 12.32 -18.77 17.71
C ARG A 45 11.09 -18.27 16.96
N ARG A 46 10.54 -17.11 17.33
CA ARG A 46 9.39 -16.51 16.64
C ARG A 46 9.72 -16.13 15.19
N HIS A 47 10.94 -15.62 14.95
CA HIS A 47 11.40 -15.33 13.59
C HIS A 47 11.47 -16.60 12.73
N ALA A 48 12.08 -17.67 13.25
CA ALA A 48 12.14 -18.96 12.55
C ALA A 48 10.75 -19.59 12.33
N GLU A 49 9.80 -19.39 13.25
CA GLU A 49 8.40 -19.81 13.06
C GLU A 49 7.71 -19.04 11.94
N LEU A 50 7.93 -17.71 11.86
CA LEU A 50 7.40 -16.87 10.80
C LEU A 50 7.99 -17.25 9.44
N GLU A 51 9.31 -17.44 9.35
CA GLU A 51 9.99 -17.87 8.12
C GLU A 51 9.41 -19.18 7.59
N ARG A 52 9.22 -20.19 8.46
CA ARG A 52 8.58 -21.45 8.06
C ARG A 52 7.15 -21.25 7.57
N ALA A 53 6.35 -20.45 8.26
CA ALA A 53 4.97 -20.20 7.85
C ALA A 53 4.88 -19.50 6.48
N VAL A 54 5.82 -18.61 6.18
CA VAL A 54 5.94 -17.96 4.87
C VAL A 54 6.38 -18.96 3.79
N ASP A 55 7.35 -19.82 4.08
CA ASP A 55 7.83 -20.87 3.17
C ASP A 55 6.73 -21.89 2.84
N ASP A 56 5.96 -22.31 3.85
CA ASP A 56 4.79 -23.18 3.68
C ASP A 56 3.74 -22.53 2.77
N ALA A 57 3.47 -21.23 2.96
CA ALA A 57 2.52 -20.48 2.13
C ALA A 57 3.01 -20.32 0.68
N LEU A 58 4.31 -20.11 0.47
CA LEU A 58 4.94 -20.06 -0.85
C LEU A 58 4.86 -21.41 -1.56
N THR A 59 5.12 -22.50 -0.85
CA THR A 59 4.99 -23.87 -1.38
C THR A 59 3.57 -24.13 -1.90
N ILE A 60 2.53 -23.71 -1.17
CA ILE A 60 1.14 -23.82 -1.64
C ILE A 60 0.91 -22.97 -2.89
N ALA A 61 1.43 -21.74 -2.93
CA ALA A 61 1.28 -20.86 -4.08
C ALA A 61 1.96 -21.42 -5.35
N GLU A 62 3.09 -22.12 -5.20
CA GLU A 62 3.79 -22.79 -6.30
C GLU A 62 3.03 -23.99 -6.86
N LEU A 63 2.21 -24.66 -6.05
CA LEU A 63 1.36 -25.78 -6.49
C LEU A 63 0.12 -25.34 -7.27
N VAL A 64 -0.25 -24.06 -7.22
CA VAL A 64 -1.37 -23.53 -8.01
C VAL A 64 -0.88 -23.32 -9.44
N GLU A 65 -1.05 -24.36 -10.26
CA GLU A 65 -0.78 -24.29 -11.68
C GLU A 65 -1.73 -23.27 -12.32
N ALA A 66 -1.14 -22.25 -12.95
CA ALA A 66 -1.93 -21.25 -13.65
C ALA A 66 -2.69 -21.96 -14.80
N PRO A 67 -4.00 -21.73 -14.94
CA PRO A 67 -4.82 -22.51 -15.84
C PRO A 67 -4.29 -22.53 -17.30
N GLU A 68 -4.15 -23.75 -17.84
CA GLU A 68 -3.54 -24.03 -19.15
C GLU A 68 -4.35 -23.56 -20.37
N PHE A 69 -5.61 -23.14 -20.19
CA PHE A 69 -6.52 -22.75 -21.29
C PHE A 69 -6.09 -21.48 -22.06
N LEU A 70 -4.86 -21.02 -21.85
CA LEU A 70 -4.22 -19.91 -22.55
C LEU A 70 -2.98 -20.34 -23.35
N ALA A 71 -2.62 -21.63 -23.37
CA ALA A 71 -1.39 -22.14 -23.97
C ALA A 71 -1.44 -22.43 -25.49
N ASP A 72 -2.64 -22.49 -26.10
CA ASP A 72 -2.80 -22.89 -27.52
C ASP A 72 -2.81 -21.72 -28.52
N SER A 73 -2.63 -20.47 -28.04
CA SER A 73 -2.45 -19.31 -28.91
C SER A 73 -0.97 -18.94 -28.95
N GLY A 74 -0.30 -19.17 -30.08
CA GLY A 74 1.16 -19.03 -30.32
C GLY A 74 1.81 -17.66 -30.07
N VAL A 75 1.59 -17.04 -28.91
CA VAL A 75 2.17 -15.78 -28.47
C VAL A 75 2.98 -16.04 -27.20
N ARG A 76 4.12 -16.75 -27.33
CA ARG A 76 5.01 -17.12 -26.22
C ARG A 76 5.87 -15.97 -25.64
N LEU A 77 5.48 -14.70 -25.83
CA LEU A 77 6.23 -13.54 -25.30
C LEU A 77 5.44 -12.64 -24.33
N SER A 78 4.16 -12.91 -24.06
CA SER A 78 3.27 -11.93 -23.41
C SER A 78 2.83 -12.25 -21.97
N MET A 79 3.23 -13.37 -21.37
CA MET A 79 2.65 -13.76 -20.08
C MET A 79 3.25 -13.03 -18.86
N ARG A 80 4.51 -12.60 -18.93
CA ARG A 80 5.09 -11.66 -17.94
C ARG A 80 4.47 -10.26 -18.01
N TRP A 81 3.76 -9.94 -19.09
CA TRP A 81 3.05 -8.67 -19.22
C TRP A 81 1.64 -8.72 -18.64
N ARG A 82 1.09 -9.86 -18.22
CA ARG A 82 -0.31 -9.91 -17.77
C ARG A 82 -0.57 -9.28 -16.40
N SER A 83 0.39 -9.30 -15.49
CA SER A 83 0.35 -8.49 -14.27
C SER A 83 0.48 -6.98 -14.55
N TYR A 84 1.02 -6.60 -15.71
CA TYR A 84 1.08 -5.21 -16.20
C TYR A 84 0.02 -4.90 -17.28
N ALA A 85 -0.74 -5.89 -17.75
CA ALA A 85 -1.63 -5.74 -18.90
C ALA A 85 -2.89 -4.97 -18.50
N GLY A 86 -3.30 -5.03 -17.23
CA GLY A 86 -4.33 -4.13 -16.70
C GLY A 86 -3.94 -2.67 -16.88
N TRP A 87 -2.68 -2.33 -16.57
CA TRP A 87 -2.16 -0.97 -16.76
C TRP A 87 -1.96 -0.62 -18.24
N ALA A 88 -1.47 -1.55 -19.05
CA ALA A 88 -1.29 -1.32 -20.48
C ALA A 88 -2.62 -1.16 -21.22
N ALA A 89 -3.66 -1.91 -20.86
CA ALA A 89 -5.01 -1.76 -21.41
C ALA A 89 -5.62 -0.42 -20.99
N ALA A 90 -5.47 -0.02 -19.72
CA ALA A 90 -5.90 1.30 -19.26
C ALA A 90 -5.16 2.44 -20.01
N ALA A 91 -3.85 2.30 -20.22
CA ALA A 91 -3.06 3.26 -20.98
C ALA A 91 -3.46 3.30 -22.47
N ALA A 92 -3.74 2.16 -23.09
CA ALA A 92 -4.19 2.08 -24.47
C ALA A 92 -5.58 2.71 -24.66
N VAL A 93 -6.52 2.48 -23.72
CA VAL A 93 -7.84 3.14 -23.73
C VAL A 93 -7.69 4.65 -23.53
N ALA A 94 -6.83 5.09 -22.61
CA ALA A 94 -6.55 6.51 -22.41
C ALA A 94 -5.94 7.18 -23.65
N LEU A 95 -4.99 6.51 -24.33
CA LEU A 95 -4.38 7.00 -25.57
C LEU A 95 -5.35 7.00 -26.75
N ALA A 96 -6.19 5.97 -26.88
CA ALA A 96 -7.23 5.93 -27.90
C ALA A 96 -8.26 7.04 -27.71
N TRP A 97 -8.63 7.33 -26.46
CA TRP A 97 -9.51 8.45 -26.12
C TRP A 97 -8.83 9.79 -26.46
N ALA A 98 -7.57 9.98 -26.07
CA ALA A 98 -6.82 11.20 -26.34
C ALA A 98 -6.58 11.43 -27.86
N GLY A 99 -6.37 10.36 -28.63
CA GLY A 99 -6.17 10.40 -30.08
C GLY A 99 -7.47 10.65 -30.86
N ALA A 100 -8.58 10.01 -30.46
CA ALA A 100 -9.88 10.21 -31.09
C ALA A 100 -10.39 11.66 -30.96
N SER A 101 -10.04 12.35 -29.87
CA SER A 101 -10.39 13.77 -29.67
C SER A 101 -9.61 14.76 -30.55
N ARG A 102 -8.54 14.35 -31.24
CA ARG A 102 -7.75 15.28 -32.09
C ARG A 102 -8.15 15.32 -33.56
N PHE A 103 -9.02 14.41 -34.01
CA PHE A 103 -9.40 14.32 -35.43
C PHE A 103 -10.74 14.97 -35.81
N ASN A 104 -11.46 15.59 -34.87
CA ASN A 104 -12.72 16.28 -35.13
C ASN A 104 -12.59 17.82 -35.10
N ILE A 105 -11.57 18.35 -35.78
CA ILE A 105 -11.53 19.77 -36.17
C ILE A 105 -12.04 19.84 -37.62
N ALA A 106 -13.35 19.69 -37.79
CA ALA A 106 -14.04 20.01 -39.03
C ALA A 106 -15.04 21.14 -38.75
N SER A 107 -14.78 22.25 -39.43
CA SER A 107 -15.41 23.56 -39.36
C SER A 107 -16.93 23.54 -39.50
N GLY A 108 -17.66 24.09 -38.53
CA GLY A 108 -19.10 24.35 -38.65
C GLY A 108 -19.62 25.28 -37.54
N PRO A 109 -20.28 26.41 -37.87
CA PRO A 109 -20.80 27.33 -36.86
C PRO A 109 -22.30 27.07 -36.61
N VAL A 110 -22.67 26.42 -35.50
CA VAL A 110 -24.05 26.44 -35.02
C VAL A 110 -24.07 26.43 -33.49
N GLY A 111 -24.73 27.44 -32.93
CA GLY A 111 -24.87 27.66 -31.49
C GLY A 111 -25.53 26.49 -30.77
N GLY A 112 -24.79 25.93 -29.82
CA GLY A 112 -25.27 24.99 -28.83
C GLY A 112 -24.32 25.07 -27.65
N GLN A 113 -24.84 25.41 -26.48
CA GLN A 113 -24.12 25.51 -25.22
C GLN A 113 -23.63 24.09 -24.82
N MET A 114 -22.55 23.63 -25.44
CA MET A 114 -21.87 22.42 -25.03
C MET A 114 -20.88 22.77 -23.92
N SER A 115 -21.03 22.08 -22.80
CA SER A 115 -20.08 22.05 -21.70
C SER A 115 -18.69 21.79 -22.25
N THR A 116 -17.87 22.84 -22.30
CA THR A 116 -16.51 22.79 -22.81
C THR A 116 -15.69 21.89 -21.91
N LEU A 117 -15.29 20.72 -22.44
CA LEU A 117 -14.16 19.97 -21.91
C LEU A 117 -12.94 20.88 -22.04
N ALA A 118 -12.64 21.61 -20.96
CA ALA A 118 -11.41 22.37 -20.86
C ALA A 118 -10.24 21.43 -21.16
N PRO A 119 -9.24 21.85 -21.97
CA PRO A 119 -8.07 21.04 -22.21
C PRO A 119 -7.48 20.63 -20.87
N VAL A 120 -7.16 19.34 -20.70
CA VAL A 120 -6.33 18.82 -19.60
C VAL A 120 -4.94 19.43 -19.79
N SER A 121 -4.86 20.70 -19.43
CA SER A 121 -3.75 21.61 -19.69
C SER A 121 -2.92 21.62 -18.42
N LEU A 122 -1.70 21.10 -18.52
CA LEU A 122 -0.49 21.54 -17.80
C LEU A 122 -0.52 21.62 -16.26
N MET A 123 -1.58 21.19 -15.58
CA MET A 123 -1.63 21.23 -14.12
C MET A 123 -0.54 20.30 -13.57
N ASN A 124 0.31 20.88 -12.74
CA ASN A 124 1.31 20.14 -11.98
C ASN A 124 0.57 19.08 -11.13
N PRO A 125 1.04 17.82 -11.04
CA PRO A 125 0.51 16.82 -10.11
C PRO A 125 0.19 17.34 -8.71
N ASP A 126 1.00 18.25 -8.18
CA ASP A 126 0.77 18.88 -6.88
C ASP A 126 -0.50 19.73 -6.84
N GLU A 127 -0.81 20.44 -7.93
CA GLU A 127 -2.02 21.25 -8.05
C GLU A 127 -3.27 20.37 -8.12
N LEU A 128 -3.20 19.24 -8.83
CA LEU A 128 -4.29 18.26 -8.89
C LEU A 128 -4.55 17.65 -7.52
N MET A 129 -3.49 17.31 -6.77
CA MET A 129 -3.61 16.80 -5.41
C MET A 129 -4.19 17.86 -4.47
N ASN A 130 -3.70 19.10 -4.52
CA ASN A 130 -4.23 20.18 -3.68
C ASN A 130 -5.72 20.44 -3.97
N ARG A 131 -6.11 20.43 -5.25
CA ARG A 131 -7.52 20.53 -5.64
C ARG A 131 -8.34 19.36 -5.08
N TYR A 132 -7.84 18.13 -5.15
CA TYR A 132 -8.51 16.96 -4.56
C TYR A 132 -8.72 17.14 -3.05
N LEU A 133 -7.69 17.58 -2.33
CA LEU A 133 -7.77 17.83 -0.88
C LEU A 133 -8.78 18.92 -0.55
N ASP A 134 -8.80 20.01 -1.31
CA ASP A 134 -9.71 21.13 -1.09
C ASP A 134 -11.18 20.74 -1.36
N GLU A 135 -11.43 20.00 -2.43
CA GLU A 135 -12.76 19.45 -2.73
C GLU A 135 -13.20 18.46 -1.66
N GLY A 136 -12.33 17.51 -1.30
CA GLY A 136 -12.60 16.51 -0.28
C GLY A 136 -12.88 17.12 1.10
N LYS A 137 -12.19 18.19 1.47
CA LYS A 137 -12.46 18.94 2.72
C LYS A 137 -13.83 19.61 2.68
N ARG A 138 -14.20 20.20 1.54
CA ARG A 138 -15.50 20.86 1.35
C ARG A 138 -16.67 19.87 1.44
N GLU A 139 -16.50 18.68 0.89
CA GLU A 139 -17.48 17.59 0.98
C GLU A 139 -17.49 16.90 2.37
N GLY A 140 -16.52 17.22 3.24
CA GLY A 140 -16.33 16.51 4.51
C GLY A 140 -15.89 15.05 4.35
N ARG A 141 -15.35 14.69 3.18
CA ARG A 141 -14.73 13.40 2.90
C ARG A 141 -13.31 13.36 3.44
N VAL A 142 -12.50 14.39 3.20
CA VAL A 142 -11.16 14.52 3.79
C VAL A 142 -11.31 15.15 5.17
N LEU A 143 -10.84 14.45 6.20
CA LEU A 143 -10.87 14.91 7.58
C LEU A 143 -9.62 15.72 7.94
N ALA A 144 -8.45 15.20 7.55
CA ALA A 144 -7.17 15.80 7.86
C ALA A 144 -6.09 15.35 6.88
N GLU A 145 -5.07 16.19 6.74
CA GLU A 145 -3.79 15.80 6.16
C GLU A 145 -2.81 15.58 7.32
N LEU A 146 -2.16 14.43 7.35
CA LEU A 146 -1.16 14.13 8.38
C LEU A 146 0.22 14.67 7.96
N PRO A 147 1.12 14.96 8.91
CA PRO A 147 2.48 15.39 8.59
C PRO A 147 3.18 14.43 7.63
N MET A 148 3.87 14.97 6.63
CA MET A 148 4.65 14.16 5.70
C MET A 148 5.80 13.45 6.41
N VAL A 149 6.00 12.18 6.10
CA VAL A 149 7.08 11.36 6.68
C VAL A 149 8.12 11.12 5.59
N MET A 150 9.37 11.48 5.85
CA MET A 150 10.48 11.12 4.97
C MET A 150 10.73 9.61 5.12
N VAL A 151 10.60 8.88 4.01
CA VAL A 151 10.77 7.43 3.97
C VAL A 151 12.23 7.08 3.72
N GLU A 152 12.84 7.74 2.75
CA GLU A 152 14.19 7.42 2.29
C GLU A 152 14.87 8.66 1.70
N SER A 153 16.19 8.72 1.84
CA SER A 153 17.03 9.71 1.16
C SER A 153 18.25 9.00 0.59
N ARG A 154 18.47 9.13 -0.72
CA ARG A 154 19.63 8.57 -1.42
C ARG A 154 20.47 9.69 -2.03
N PRO A 155 21.78 9.76 -1.76
CA PRO A 155 22.63 10.71 -2.48
C PRO A 155 22.65 10.36 -3.97
N LEU A 156 22.66 11.38 -4.83
CA LEU A 156 22.78 11.19 -6.27
C LEU A 156 24.22 10.77 -6.63
N ALA A 157 24.37 10.01 -7.72
CA ALA A 157 25.66 9.44 -8.13
C ALA A 157 26.73 10.48 -8.50
N ASP A 158 26.30 11.70 -8.84
CA ASP A 158 27.15 12.84 -9.13
C ASP A 158 27.63 13.59 -7.87
N GLY A 159 27.16 13.19 -6.69
CA GLY A 159 27.40 13.87 -5.42
C GLY A 159 26.71 15.23 -5.30
N GLN A 160 25.88 15.62 -6.27
CA GLN A 160 25.18 16.91 -6.30
C GLN A 160 23.71 16.74 -5.92
N GLY A 161 23.49 16.37 -4.66
CA GLY A 161 22.17 16.38 -4.04
C GLY A 161 21.71 15.01 -3.57
N SER A 162 20.42 14.92 -3.28
CA SER A 162 19.79 13.69 -2.79
C SER A 162 18.40 13.55 -3.37
N ASP A 163 18.06 12.32 -3.76
CA ASP A 163 16.70 11.92 -4.05
C ASP A 163 16.01 11.60 -2.73
N VAL A 164 14.90 12.26 -2.44
CA VAL A 164 14.19 12.14 -1.16
C VAL A 164 12.76 11.68 -1.42
N ILE A 165 12.41 10.54 -0.83
CA ILE A 165 11.09 9.94 -0.93
C ILE A 165 10.28 10.31 0.30
N TYR A 166 9.12 10.93 0.10
CA TYR A 166 8.18 11.27 1.16
C TYR A 166 6.88 10.49 1.03
N LEU A 167 6.31 10.12 2.17
CA LEU A 167 4.97 9.57 2.28
C LEU A 167 4.03 10.68 2.77
N ARG A 168 3.05 11.02 1.93
CA ARG A 168 1.96 11.93 2.27
C ARG A 168 0.72 11.11 2.63
N GLN A 169 0.19 11.31 3.84
CA GLN A 169 -0.98 10.56 4.32
C GLN A 169 -2.19 11.48 4.43
N VAL A 170 -3.31 11.04 3.87
CA VAL A 170 -4.59 11.76 3.90
C VAL A 170 -5.60 10.92 4.65
N LEU A 171 -6.23 11.50 5.67
CA LEU A 171 -7.26 10.83 6.44
C LEU A 171 -8.63 11.14 5.82
N GLU A 172 -9.32 10.11 5.35
CA GLU A 172 -10.63 10.22 4.72
C GLU A 172 -11.71 9.50 5.52
N ARG A 173 -12.93 10.02 5.42
CA ARG A 173 -14.15 9.46 5.97
C ARG A 173 -15.03 9.00 4.82
N VAL A 174 -15.26 7.69 4.77
CA VAL A 174 -16.23 7.08 3.86
C VAL A 174 -17.41 6.58 4.69
N ARG A 175 -18.62 6.97 4.30
CA ARG A 175 -19.86 6.42 4.86
C ARG A 175 -20.28 5.25 3.99
N VAL A 176 -20.19 4.04 4.52
CA VAL A 176 -20.71 2.83 3.88
C VAL A 176 -22.05 2.47 4.49
N GLN A 177 -23.01 2.04 3.66
CA GLN A 177 -24.33 1.63 4.13
C GLN A 177 -24.27 0.24 4.75
N ASP A 178 -23.57 -0.67 4.08
CA ASP A 178 -23.40 -2.04 4.50
C ASP A 178 -21.92 -2.34 4.74
N VAL A 179 -21.62 -2.98 5.87
CA VAL A 179 -20.30 -3.52 6.16
C VAL A 179 -20.42 -5.03 6.06
N TYR A 180 -19.53 -5.64 5.28
CA TYR A 180 -19.45 -7.10 5.14
C TYR A 180 -18.16 -7.58 5.79
N ARG A 181 -18.19 -8.78 6.38
CA ARG A 181 -17.00 -9.52 6.78
C ARG A 181 -16.89 -10.75 5.88
N MET A 182 -15.68 -11.15 5.54
CA MET A 182 -15.47 -12.43 4.90
C MET A 182 -15.67 -13.55 5.93
N GLY A 183 -16.58 -14.47 5.65
CA GLY A 183 -16.75 -15.73 6.38
C GLY A 183 -16.69 -16.92 5.44
N GLU A 184 -16.96 -18.11 5.94
CA GLU A 184 -17.06 -19.34 5.15
C GLU A 184 -18.50 -19.84 5.17
N ASP A 185 -18.96 -20.40 4.04
CA ASP A 185 -20.23 -21.13 3.98
C ASP A 185 -20.08 -22.58 4.46
N ASP A 186 -21.17 -23.36 4.43
CA ASP A 186 -21.18 -24.77 4.85
C ASP A 186 -20.27 -25.68 3.97
N LEU A 187 -19.80 -25.18 2.83
CA LEU A 187 -18.88 -25.86 1.92
C LEU A 187 -17.44 -25.34 2.04
N GLY A 188 -17.16 -24.48 3.03
CA GLY A 188 -15.84 -23.87 3.27
C GLY A 188 -15.46 -22.78 2.25
N ARG A 189 -16.42 -22.22 1.52
CA ARG A 189 -16.14 -21.18 0.50
C ARG A 189 -16.24 -19.78 1.11
N PRO A 190 -15.34 -18.86 0.76
CA PRO A 190 -15.38 -17.49 1.25
C PRO A 190 -16.65 -16.78 0.76
N THR A 191 -17.49 -16.36 1.70
CA THR A 191 -18.77 -15.69 1.45
C THR A 191 -18.86 -14.38 2.24
N PRO A 192 -19.29 -13.25 1.63
CA PRO A 192 -19.49 -12.01 2.35
C PRO A 192 -20.71 -12.14 3.29
N LEU A 193 -20.47 -12.04 4.59
CA LEU A 193 -21.51 -12.05 5.61
C LEU A 193 -21.81 -10.62 6.04
N PRO A 194 -23.09 -10.18 6.07
CA PRO A 194 -23.43 -8.85 6.54
C PRO A 194 -23.05 -8.71 8.01
N VAL A 195 -22.33 -7.64 8.33
CA VAL A 195 -22.01 -7.26 9.71
C VAL A 195 -23.08 -6.29 10.16
N ALA A 196 -23.96 -6.75 11.05
CA ALA A 196 -24.86 -5.85 11.72
C ALA A 196 -24.02 -4.77 12.43
N PRO A 197 -24.28 -3.47 12.20
CA PRO A 197 -23.53 -2.42 12.85
C PRO A 197 -23.63 -2.62 14.37
N ARG A 198 -22.50 -2.72 15.05
CA ARG A 198 -22.50 -2.67 16.52
C ARG A 198 -22.99 -1.29 16.91
N ILE A 199 -24.24 -1.23 17.33
CA ILE A 199 -24.77 -0.06 18.02
C ILE A 199 -24.03 -0.02 19.36
N GLN A 200 -22.97 0.76 19.46
CA GLN A 200 -22.36 1.04 20.75
C GLN A 200 -23.43 1.78 21.56
N PRO A 201 -23.86 1.25 22.73
CA PRO A 201 -24.82 1.96 23.55
C PRO A 201 -24.23 3.32 23.88
N ALA A 202 -25.04 4.38 23.72
CA ALA A 202 -24.61 5.74 24.05
C ALA A 202 -24.00 5.74 25.44
N ASN A 203 -22.77 6.25 25.55
CA ASN A 203 -22.13 6.39 26.86
C ASN A 203 -23.04 7.28 27.71
N PRO A 204 -23.52 6.83 28.88
CA PRO A 204 -24.36 7.67 29.72
C PRO A 204 -23.57 8.92 30.09
N ASP A 205 -24.24 10.08 30.04
CA ASP A 205 -23.61 11.37 30.35
C ASP A 205 -22.92 11.29 31.72
N PRO A 206 -21.67 11.78 31.84
CA PRO A 206 -21.02 11.88 33.14
C PRO A 206 -21.80 12.88 34.00
N ILE A 207 -22.33 12.41 35.14
CA ILE A 207 -23.02 13.21 36.17
C ILE A 207 -22.01 14.08 36.91
#